data_AF-A0A7C3M3P6-F1
#
_entry.id   AF-A0A7C3M3P6-F1
#
_cell.length_a   1.000
_cell.length_b   1.000
_cell.length_c   1.000
_cell.angle_alpha   90.00
_cell.angle_beta   90.00
_cell.angle_gamma   90.00
#
_symmetry.space_group_name_H-M   'P 1'
#
loop_
_entity.id
_entity.type
_entity.pdbx_description
1 polymer ?
#
loop_
_entity_poly.entity_id
_entity_poly.type
_entity_poly.pdbx_seq_one_letter_code
_entity_poly.pdbx_strand_id
1 'polypeptide(L)'
;NSWRLGIDENNPGELVTSGIYSLSRNPIYVFFDLYFLGTFLLNGALIFALLTLFIGLILHLQILQEEQFLLRVFGQAYRAYCARTGRYITWQLGRSEKLAPQPSGLPTDPPDHC
;
A
#
# COMPACT_ATOMS: atom_id res chain seq x y z
N ASN A 1 -3.62 12.20 10.44
CA ASN A 1 -4.07 10.79 10.61
C ASN A 1 -4.89 10.35 9.40
N SER A 2 -4.25 9.76 8.39
CA SER A 2 -4.86 9.35 7.11
C SER A 2 -4.98 7.83 6.93
N TRP A 3 -4.62 7.02 7.92
CA TRP A 3 -4.78 5.57 7.84
C TRP A 3 -6.26 5.19 7.95
N ARG A 4 -6.77 4.49 6.93
CA ARG A 4 -8.15 4.00 6.83
C ARG A 4 -8.12 2.56 6.36
N LEU A 5 -9.05 1.77 6.87
CA LEU A 5 -9.22 0.38 6.46
C LEU A 5 -10.44 0.33 5.54
N GLY A 6 -10.21 0.18 4.23
CA GLY A 6 -11.27 0.08 3.21
C GLY A 6 -11.19 1.11 2.10
N ILE A 7 -11.98 0.87 1.05
CA ILE A 7 -12.14 1.74 -0.11
C ILE A 7 -13.23 2.78 0.22
N ASP A 8 -12.85 4.04 0.39
CA ASP A 8 -13.77 5.17 0.51
C ASP A 8 -13.79 5.92 -0.81
N GLU A 9 -14.83 5.69 -1.62
CA GLU A 9 -14.98 6.32 -2.93
C GLU A 9 -15.27 7.83 -2.84
N ASN A 10 -15.81 8.29 -1.69
CA ASN A 10 -16.26 9.68 -1.52
C ASN A 10 -15.15 10.62 -1.04
N ASN A 11 -14.11 10.09 -0.39
CA ASN A 11 -12.95 10.87 0.04
C ASN A 11 -11.66 10.04 -0.01
N PRO A 12 -11.06 9.87 -1.20
CA PRO A 12 -9.92 8.98 -1.40
C PRO A 12 -8.60 9.46 -0.77
N GLY A 13 -8.52 10.72 -0.31
CA GLY A 13 -7.31 11.28 0.28
C GLY A 13 -6.13 11.43 -0.71
N GLU A 14 -4.92 11.61 -0.17
CA GLU A 14 -3.69 11.73 -0.96
C GLU A 14 -2.98 10.38 -1.14
N LEU A 15 -2.35 10.19 -2.30
CA LEU A 15 -1.52 9.02 -2.57
C LEU A 15 -0.19 9.09 -1.81
N VAL A 16 -0.06 8.31 -0.73
CA VAL A 16 1.16 8.21 0.08
C VAL A 16 2.13 7.20 -0.55
N THR A 17 3.34 7.64 -0.88
CA THR A 17 4.38 6.82 -1.54
C THR A 17 5.73 6.83 -0.81
N SER A 18 5.81 7.52 0.33
CA SER A 18 7.03 7.70 1.12
C SER A 18 7.13 6.71 2.30
N GLY A 19 8.34 6.58 2.85
CA GLY A 19 8.59 5.74 4.02
C GLY A 19 8.40 4.25 3.71
N ILE A 20 7.62 3.53 4.52
CA ILE A 20 7.40 2.10 4.33
C ILE A 20 6.73 1.77 2.97
N TYR A 21 5.94 2.70 2.43
CA TYR A 21 5.30 2.57 1.12
C TYR A 21 6.29 2.68 -0.06
N SER A 22 7.53 3.16 0.15
CA SER A 22 8.56 3.07 -0.89
C SER A 22 9.20 1.69 -0.98
N LEU A 23 9.08 0.87 0.08
CA LEU A 23 9.60 -0.51 0.09
C LEU A 23 8.60 -1.47 -0.55
N SER A 24 7.32 -1.29 -0.27
CA SER A 24 6.22 -2.11 -0.78
C SER A 24 5.02 -1.24 -1.06
N ARG A 25 4.29 -1.52 -2.14
CA ARG A 25 2.99 -0.87 -2.36
C ARG A 25 1.95 -1.27 -1.33
N ASN A 26 2.11 -2.46 -0.74
CA ASN A 26 1.12 -3.13 0.10
C ASN A 26 1.78 -3.66 1.40
N PRO A 27 2.45 -2.81 2.20
CA PRO A 27 3.33 -3.26 3.29
C PRO A 27 2.57 -4.01 4.39
N ILE A 28 1.31 -3.66 4.63
CA ILE A 28 0.46 -4.35 5.62
C ILE A 28 0.17 -5.81 5.22
N TYR A 29 -0.04 -6.06 3.93
CA TYR A 29 -0.30 -7.42 3.44
C TYR A 29 0.96 -8.28 3.51
N VAL A 30 2.13 -7.70 3.21
CA VAL A 30 3.42 -8.37 3.39
C VAL A 30 3.65 -8.76 4.84
N PHE A 31 3.29 -7.88 5.79
CA PHE A 31 3.36 -8.20 7.22
C PHE A 31 2.48 -9.40 7.57
N PHE A 32 1.23 -9.45 7.07
CA PHE A 32 0.35 -10.60 7.30
C PHE A 32 0.90 -11.88 6.68
N ASP A 33 1.40 -11.83 5.45
CA ASP A 33 2.04 -12.99 4.79
C ASP A 33 3.20 -13.54 5.65
N LEU A 34 4.05 -12.66 6.17
CA LEU A 34 5.17 -13.04 7.06
C LEU A 34 4.68 -13.58 8.41
N TYR A 35 3.63 -13.01 8.99
CA TYR A 35 3.04 -13.47 10.24
C TYR A 35 2.49 -14.90 10.13
N PHE A 36 1.72 -15.18 9.07
CA PHE A 36 1.18 -16.52 8.84
C PHE A 36 2.26 -17.53 8.45
N LEU A 37 3.27 -17.11 7.67
CA LEU A 37 4.43 -17.94 7.37
C LEU A 37 5.21 -18.29 8.64
N GLY A 38 5.48 -17.31 9.51
CA GLY A 38 6.14 -17.54 10.79
C GLY A 38 5.34 -18.48 11.70
N THR A 39 4.01 -18.31 11.75
CA THR A 39 3.11 -19.21 12.50
C THR A 39 3.20 -20.66 12.01
N PHE A 40 3.24 -20.86 10.69
CA PHE A 40 3.47 -22.19 10.11
C PHE A 40 4.84 -22.76 10.51
N LEU A 41 5.91 -21.98 10.38
CA LEU A 41 7.27 -22.43 10.70
C LEU A 41 7.45 -22.82 12.18
N LEU A 42 6.77 -22.12 13.10
CA LEU A 42 6.84 -22.42 14.53
C LEU A 42 6.12 -23.72 14.91
N ASN A 43 5.00 -24.04 14.26
CA ASN A 43 4.20 -25.22 14.60
C ASN A 43 4.59 -26.46 13.78
N GLY A 44 5.10 -26.28 12.56
CA GLY A 44 5.48 -27.38 11.66
C GLY A 44 4.31 -28.24 11.17
N ALA A 45 3.06 -27.93 11.54
CA ALA A 45 1.90 -28.73 11.17
C ALA A 45 1.35 -28.36 9.79
N LEU A 46 0.98 -29.38 9.02
CA LEU A 46 0.50 -29.25 7.64
C LEU A 46 -0.78 -28.40 7.55
N ILE A 47 -1.62 -28.41 8.58
CA ILE A 47 -2.81 -27.56 8.66
C ILE A 47 -2.46 -26.06 8.59
N PHE A 48 -1.38 -25.63 9.24
CA PHE A 48 -0.94 -24.24 9.17
C PHE A 48 -0.36 -23.89 7.81
N ALA A 49 0.30 -24.84 7.12
CA ALA A 49 0.74 -24.61 5.74
C ALA A 49 -0.43 -24.30 4.80
N LEU A 50 -1.49 -25.12 4.89
CA LEU A 50 -2.70 -24.95 4.07
C LEU A 50 -3.40 -23.63 4.39
N LEU A 51 -3.52 -23.29 5.67
CA LEU A 51 -4.11 -22.02 6.11
C LEU A 51 -3.28 -20.82 5.61
N THR A 52 -1.95 -20.85 5.74
CA THR A 52 -1.07 -19.79 5.25
C THR A 52 -1.22 -19.61 3.74
N LEU A 53 -1.25 -20.69 2.97
CA LEU A 53 -1.46 -20.61 1.52
C LEU A 53 -2.84 -20.03 1.16
N PHE A 54 -3.89 -20.50 1.84
CA PHE A 54 -5.25 -20.05 1.61
C PHE A 54 -5.43 -18.56 1.93
N ILE A 55 -4.90 -18.12 3.07
CA ILE A 55 -4.95 -16.71 3.49
C ILE A 55 -4.11 -15.85 2.55
N GLY A 56 -2.89 -16.27 2.19
CA GLY A 56 -2.05 -15.54 1.24
C GLY A 56 -2.73 -15.34 -0.11
N LEU A 57 -3.50 -16.33 -0.59
CA LEU A 57 -4.31 -16.18 -1.80
C LEU A 57 -5.40 -15.12 -1.64
N ILE A 58 -6.14 -15.13 -0.53
CA ILE A 58 -7.18 -14.13 -0.26
C ILE A 58 -6.57 -12.72 -0.19
N LEU A 59 -5.46 -12.56 0.52
CA LEU A 59 -4.75 -11.28 0.62
C LEU A 59 -4.25 -10.82 -0.76
N HIS A 60 -3.74 -11.73 -1.59
CA HIS A 60 -3.37 -11.39 -2.97
C HIS A 60 -4.54 -10.85 -3.79
N LEU A 61 -5.73 -11.48 -3.68
CA LEU A 61 -6.93 -11.01 -4.37
C LEU A 61 -7.40 -9.64 -3.86
N GLN A 62 -7.26 -9.38 -2.56
CA GLN A 62 -7.55 -8.06 -1.98
C GLN A 62 -6.59 -6.99 -2.53
N ILE A 63 -5.29 -7.28 -2.59
CA ILE A 63 -4.30 -6.38 -3.20
C ILE A 63 -4.72 -6.03 -4.63
N LEU A 64 -5.10 -7.01 -5.44
CA LEU A 64 -5.49 -6.73 -6.84
C LEU A 64 -6.70 -5.79 -6.94
N GLN A 65 -7.69 -5.94 -6.05
CA GLN A 65 -8.85 -5.05 -6.01
C GLN A 65 -8.45 -3.63 -5.58
N GLU A 66 -7.60 -3.51 -4.55
CA GLU A 66 -7.11 -2.23 -4.07
C GLU A 66 -6.25 -1.51 -5.12
N GLU A 67 -5.34 -2.22 -5.80
CA GLU A 67 -4.52 -1.65 -6.87
C GLU A 67 -5.38 -1.18 -8.06
N GLN A 68 -6.45 -1.90 -8.39
CA GLN A 68 -7.39 -1.48 -9.43
C GLN A 68 -8.15 -0.22 -9.02
N PHE A 69 -8.60 -0.13 -7.77
CA PHE A 69 -9.25 1.07 -7.25
C PHE A 69 -8.29 2.27 -7.27
N LEU A 70 -7.08 2.11 -6.74
CA LEU A 70 -6.05 3.16 -6.73
C LEU A 70 -5.68 3.62 -8.14
N LEU A 71 -5.62 2.69 -9.10
CA LEU A 71 -5.39 3.03 -10.50
C LEU A 71 -6.53 3.85 -11.11
N ARG A 72 -7.79 3.56 -10.75
CA ARG A 72 -8.96 4.33 -11.20
C ARG A 72 -8.97 5.74 -10.62
N VAL A 73 -8.65 5.88 -9.34
CA VAL A 73 -8.70 7.16 -8.62
C VAL A 73 -7.51 8.07 -8.95
N PHE A 74 -6.28 7.53 -8.90
CA PHE A 74 -5.06 8.33 -9.02
C PHE A 74 -4.38 8.24 -10.40
N GLY A 75 -4.86 7.36 -11.29
CA GLY A 75 -4.46 7.31 -12.68
C GLY A 75 -2.94 7.27 -12.90
N GLN A 76 -2.41 8.31 -13.53
CA GLN A 76 -0.99 8.37 -13.93
C GLN A 76 -0.03 8.50 -12.74
N ALA A 77 -0.44 9.15 -11.64
CA ALA A 77 0.37 9.23 -10.43
C ALA A 77 0.61 7.83 -9.84
N TYR A 78 -0.43 6.99 -9.81
CA TYR A 78 -0.31 5.62 -9.36
C TYR A 78 0.53 4.76 -10.31
N ARG A 79 0.40 4.93 -11.64
CA ARG A 79 1.27 4.23 -12.61
C ARG A 79 2.75 4.56 -12.40
N ALA A 80 3.08 5.83 -12.16
CA ALA A 80 4.45 6.27 -11.90
C ALA A 80 4.99 5.68 -10.58
N TYR A 81 4.14 5.52 -9.57
CA TYR A 81 4.46 4.84 -8.33
C TYR A 81 4.71 3.34 -8.53
N CYS A 82 3.85 2.63 -9.27
CA CYS A 82 4.01 1.21 -9.59
C CYS A 82 5.31 0.89 -10.35
N ALA A 83 5.81 1.83 -11.16
CA ALA A 83 7.08 1.67 -11.86
C ALA A 83 8.30 1.75 -10.93
N ARG A 84 8.17 2.40 -9.77
CA ARG A 84 9.25 2.60 -8.80
C ARG A 84 9.20 1.58 -7.66
N THR A 85 8.02 1.12 -7.30
CA THR A 85 7.79 0.26 -6.13
C THR A 85 7.14 -1.06 -6.53
N GLY A 86 7.78 -2.16 -6.15
CA GLY A 86 7.27 -3.52 -6.28
C GLY A 86 6.00 -3.74 -5.46
N ARG A 87 5.18 -4.72 -5.89
CA ARG A 87 3.91 -5.03 -5.21
C ARG A 87 4.11 -5.50 -3.76
N TYR A 88 5.10 -6.36 -3.55
CA TYR A 88 5.38 -7.01 -2.27
C TYR A 88 6.68 -6.49 -1.66
N ILE A 89 7.80 -6.59 -2.36
CA ILE A 89 9.08 -6.08 -1.90
C ILE A 89 9.79 -5.45 -3.09
N THR A 90 10.30 -4.25 -2.90
CA THR A 90 11.17 -3.57 -3.83
C THR A 90 12.60 -3.78 -3.38
N TRP A 91 13.43 -4.43 -4.19
CA TRP A 91 14.85 -4.58 -3.91
C TRP A 91 15.58 -3.28 -4.29
N GLN A 92 15.42 -2.24 -3.47
CA GLN A 92 16.13 -0.96 -3.61
C GLN A 92 17.14 -0.79 -2.47
N LEU A 93 18.13 -1.68 -2.39
CA LEU A 93 19.38 -1.34 -1.73
C LEU A 93 20.11 -0.30 -2.61
N GLY A 94 19.90 0.99 -2.36
CA GLY A 94 20.79 2.05 -2.88
C GLY A 94 20.17 3.13 -3.77
N ARG A 95 18.84 3.34 -3.78
CA ARG A 95 18.24 4.51 -4.46
C ARG A 95 17.61 5.49 -3.46
N SER A 96 18.46 6.02 -2.58
CA SER A 96 18.09 7.18 -1.77
C SER A 96 17.90 8.39 -2.66
N GLU A 97 16.91 9.21 -2.26
CA GLU A 97 16.85 10.65 -2.55
C GLU A 97 16.37 11.05 -3.95
N LYS A 98 15.04 11.17 -4.07
CA LYS A 98 14.36 12.34 -4.64
C LYS A 98 12.85 12.15 -4.45
N LEU A 99 12.40 12.40 -3.23
CA LEU A 99 10.99 12.57 -2.95
C LEU A 99 10.63 13.97 -3.49
N ALA A 100 10.05 14.04 -4.69
CA ALA A 100 9.48 15.28 -5.17
C ALA A 100 8.34 15.69 -4.21
N PRO A 101 8.19 16.99 -3.88
CA PRO A 101 7.12 17.43 -3.01
C PRO A 101 5.78 17.05 -3.65
N GLN A 102 4.89 16.47 -2.85
CA GLN A 102 3.46 16.38 -3.18
C GLN A 102 2.99 17.81 -3.49
N PRO A 103 2.31 18.07 -4.62
CA PRO A 103 1.69 19.37 -4.82
C PRO A 103 0.57 19.53 -3.79
N SER A 104 0.89 20.22 -2.70
CA SER A 104 -0.07 20.73 -1.73
C SER A 104 -0.89 21.84 -2.40
N GLY A 105 -1.85 21.43 -3.22
CA GLY A 105 -2.83 22.30 -3.83
C GLY A 105 -4.12 22.23 -3.03
N LEU A 106 -4.17 22.90 -1.87
CA LEU A 106 -5.43 23.41 -1.36
C LEU A 106 -5.33 24.94 -1.37
N PRO A 107 -6.24 25.65 -2.06
CA PRO A 107 -6.26 27.10 -2.03
C PRO A 107 -6.33 27.57 -0.58
N THR A 108 -5.38 28.45 -0.22
CA THR A 108 -5.53 29.36 0.90
C THR A 108 -6.88 30.05 0.77
N ASP A 109 -7.73 29.93 1.77
CA ASP A 109 -8.93 30.74 1.90
C ASP A 109 -8.50 32.16 2.34
N PRO A 110 -8.96 33.23 1.68
CA PRO A 110 -8.91 34.56 2.31
C PRO A 110 -10.22 35.34 2.13
N PRO A 111 -10.40 36.43 2.89
CA PRO A 111 -10.25 36.59 4.34
C PRO A 111 -11.63 36.84 4.98
N ASP A 112 -11.63 37.05 6.30
CA ASP A 112 -12.77 37.57 7.07
C ASP A 112 -13.57 38.65 6.31
N HIS A 113 -14.89 38.43 6.24
CA HIS A 113 -15.85 39.49 6.00
C HIS A 113 -16.74 39.61 7.25
N CYS A 114 -16.85 40.86 7.73
CA CYS A 114 -17.44 41.39 8.97
C CYS A 114 -18.67 40.68 9.56
#